data_AF-A0A2V8TUT8-F1
#
_entry.id   AF-A0A2V8TUT8-F1
#
_cell.length_a   1.000
_cell.length_b   1.000
_cell.length_c   1.000
_cell.angle_alpha   90.00
_cell.angle_beta   90.00
_cell.angle_gamma   90.00
#
_symmetry.space_group_name_H-M   'P 1'
#
loop_
_entity.id
_entity.type
_entity.pdbx_description
1 polymer ?
#
loop_
_entity_poly.entity_id
_entity_poly.type
_entity_poly.pdbx_seq_one_letter_code
_entity_poly.pdbx_strand_id
1 'polypeptide(L)'
;MQVRISAPPPAGYRVVRQEVTPDKVRIAGPESHVVSIDAAETDAIDLSAMTRTSAMRVDAFVSDPQVRLESSPIVTVKLTIEKTGNTK
;
A
#
# COMPACT_ATOMS: atom_id res chain seq x y z
N MET A 1 -1.33 -7.04 3.13
CA MET A 1 -1.77 -5.71 2.65
C MET A 1 -1.16 -5.47 1.28
N GLN A 2 -1.93 -4.91 0.36
CA GLN A 2 -1.46 -4.52 -0.98
C GLN A 2 -1.40 -3.00 -1.10
N VAL A 3 -0.26 -2.48 -1.55
CA VAL A 3 -0.08 -1.05 -1.82
C VAL A 3 -0.53 -0.77 -3.25
N ARG A 4 -1.45 0.17 -3.43
CA ARG A 4 -1.88 0.62 -4.75
C ARG A 4 -1.02 1.80 -5.21
N ILE A 5 -0.57 1.77 -6.46
CA ILE A 5 0.21 2.84 -7.09
C ILE A 5 -0.59 3.37 -8.28
N SER A 6 -0.91 4.66 -8.29
CA SER A 6 -1.64 5.31 -9.38
C SER A 6 -0.72 5.79 -10.50
N ALA A 7 0.49 6.22 -10.16
CA ALA A 7 1.52 6.63 -11.12
C ALA A 7 2.90 6.19 -10.64
N PRO A 8 3.78 5.69 -11.53
CA PRO A 8 5.11 5.24 -11.16
C PRO A 8 6.04 6.42 -10.84
N PRO A 9 7.22 6.16 -10.23
CA PRO A 9 8.26 7.17 -10.09
C PRO A 9 8.69 7.77 -11.44
N PRO A 10 9.28 8.97 -11.46
CA PRO A 10 9.87 9.54 -12.67
C PRO A 10 10.81 8.57 -13.39
N ALA A 11 10.92 8.74 -14.72
CA ALA A 11 11.89 8.00 -15.52
C ALA A 11 13.30 8.08 -14.91
N GLY A 12 14.00 6.95 -14.87
CA GLY A 12 15.30 6.84 -14.21
C GLY A 12 15.24 6.61 -12.71
N TYR A 13 14.05 6.43 -12.11
CA TYR A 13 13.86 5.99 -10.73
C TYR A 13 13.00 4.72 -10.66
N ARG A 14 13.20 3.92 -9.61
CA ARG A 14 12.40 2.72 -9.33
C ARG A 14 12.14 2.57 -7.85
N VAL A 15 11.00 1.95 -7.51
CA VAL A 15 10.74 1.48 -6.15
C VAL A 15 11.57 0.22 -5.92
N VAL A 16 12.44 0.23 -4.91
CA VAL A 16 13.26 -0.93 -4.54
C VAL A 16 12.77 -1.63 -3.28
N ARG A 17 11.96 -0.95 -2.46
CA ARG A 17 11.36 -1.53 -1.25
C ARG A 17 10.05 -0.83 -0.92
N GLN A 18 9.09 -1.63 -0.47
CA GLN A 18 7.82 -1.17 0.07
C GLN A 18 7.63 -1.80 1.44
N GLU A 19 7.31 -0.98 2.44
CA GLU A 19 7.05 -1.43 3.80
C GLU A 19 5.74 -0.79 4.26
N VAL A 20 4.86 -1.58 4.88
CA VAL A 20 3.58 -1.09 5.40
C VAL A 20 3.50 -1.38 6.89
N THR A 21 3.11 -0.38 7.69
CA THR A 21 2.97 -0.51 9.13
C THR A 21 1.62 0.05 9.61
N PRO A 22 0.72 -0.77 10.19
CA PRO A 22 0.81 -2.23 10.29
C PRO A 22 0.70 -2.92 8.91
N ASP A 23 1.39 -4.05 8.74
CA ASP A 23 1.37 -4.86 7.51
C ASP A 23 0.15 -5.80 7.42
N LYS A 24 -0.53 -5.98 8.55
CA LYS A 24 -1.72 -6.80 8.73
C LYS A 24 -2.79 -6.03 9.49
N VAL A 25 -4.03 -6.22 9.07
CA VAL A 25 -5.23 -5.66 9.71
C VAL A 25 -6.22 -6.78 9.95
N ARG A 26 -7.08 -6.60 10.95
CA ARG A 26 -8.21 -7.51 11.19
C ARG A 26 -9.42 -7.03 10.41
N ILE A 27 -10.16 -7.99 9.86
CA ILE A 27 -11.39 -7.75 9.12
C ILE A 27 -12.54 -8.56 9.73
N ALA A 28 -13.75 -8.06 9.59
CA ALA A 28 -14.97 -8.72 10.06
C ALA A 28 -16.10 -8.55 9.05
N GLY A 29 -16.90 -9.60 8.88
CA GLY A 29 -18.02 -9.69 7.94
C GLY A 29 -18.61 -11.11 7.93
N PRO A 30 -19.59 -11.41 7.06
CA PRO A 30 -20.05 -12.78 6.85
C PRO A 30 -18.89 -13.69 6.43
N GLU A 31 -18.86 -14.92 6.95
CA GLU A 31 -17.75 -15.87 6.73
C GLU A 31 -17.43 -16.03 5.24
N SER A 32 -18.47 -16.24 4.39
CA SER A 32 -18.32 -16.41 2.95
C SER A 32 -17.66 -15.22 2.24
N HIS A 33 -17.82 -14.01 2.77
CA HIS A 33 -17.17 -12.81 2.23
C HIS A 33 -15.74 -12.69 2.76
N VAL A 34 -15.55 -12.89 4.07
CA VAL A 34 -14.21 -12.81 4.70
C VAL A 34 -13.24 -13.80 4.06
N VAL A 35 -13.65 -15.04 3.79
CA VAL A 35 -12.79 -16.05 3.15
C VAL A 35 -12.46 -15.75 1.69
N SER A 36 -13.19 -14.83 1.06
CA SER A 36 -12.94 -14.37 -0.32
C SER A 36 -11.99 -13.16 -0.40
N ILE A 37 -11.62 -12.57 0.74
CA ILE A 37 -10.71 -11.42 0.77
C ILE A 37 -9.26 -11.92 0.80
N ASP A 38 -8.53 -11.68 -0.29
CA ASP A 38 -7.10 -12.00 -0.37
C ASP A 38 -6.24 -11.01 0.43
N ALA A 39 -6.56 -9.71 0.32
CA ALA A 39 -5.82 -8.65 0.99
C ALA A 39 -6.68 -7.38 1.16
N ALA A 40 -6.41 -6.64 2.23
CA ALA A 40 -6.74 -5.22 2.28
C ALA A 40 -5.80 -4.42 1.37
N GLU A 41 -6.34 -3.38 0.75
CA GLU A 41 -5.66 -2.49 -0.18
C GLU A 41 -5.50 -1.10 0.43
N THR A 42 -4.48 -0.35 0.04
CA THR A 42 -4.38 1.08 0.39
C THR A 42 -5.03 1.95 -0.67
N ASP A 43 -5.36 3.18 -0.34
CA ASP A 43 -5.54 4.22 -1.35
C ASP A 43 -4.33 4.30 -2.27
N ALA A 44 -4.59 4.70 -3.52
CA ALA A 44 -3.56 4.75 -4.54
C ALA A 44 -2.58 5.88 -4.27
N ILE A 45 -1.30 5.55 -4.29
CA ILE A 45 -0.21 6.49 -4.08
C ILE A 45 0.34 6.94 -5.43
N ASP A 46 0.40 8.25 -5.64
CA ASP A 46 1.08 8.87 -6.79
C ASP A 46 2.58 9.01 -6.49
N LEU A 47 3.41 8.30 -7.25
CA LEU A 47 4.88 8.34 -7.11
C LEU A 47 5.56 9.29 -8.09
N SER A 48 4.80 9.99 -8.94
CA SER A 48 5.33 10.80 -10.06
C SER A 48 6.26 11.94 -9.64
N ALA A 49 6.22 12.37 -8.38
CA ALA A 49 7.12 13.38 -7.83
C ALA A 49 8.22 12.80 -6.92
N MET A 50 8.28 11.48 -6.76
CA MET A 50 9.09 10.83 -5.74
C MET A 50 10.40 10.28 -6.30
N THR A 51 11.52 10.82 -5.80
CA THR A 51 12.89 10.49 -6.24
C THR A 51 13.77 9.94 -5.11
N ARG A 52 13.21 9.83 -3.91
CA ARG A 52 13.90 9.41 -2.68
C ARG A 52 12.97 8.60 -1.79
N THR A 53 13.54 8.00 -0.76
CA THR A 53 12.77 7.33 0.30
C THR A 53 11.79 8.30 0.97
N SER A 54 10.55 7.85 1.11
CA SER A 54 9.47 8.64 1.69
C SER A 54 8.53 7.73 2.49
N ALA A 55 7.95 8.28 3.55
CA ALA A 55 6.89 7.62 4.31
C ALA A 55 5.64 8.49 4.30
N MET A 56 4.48 7.86 4.15
CA MET A 56 3.20 8.55 4.11
C MET A 56 2.12 7.74 4.82
N ARG A 57 1.12 8.44 5.34
CA ARG A 57 -0.07 7.84 5.92
C ARG A 57 -1.13 7.74 4.83
N VAL A 58 -1.67 6.54 4.63
CA VAL A 58 -2.72 6.26 3.64
C VAL A 58 -3.82 5.44 4.29
N ASP A 59 -5.05 5.64 3.83
CA ASP A 59 -6.16 4.81 4.23
C ASP A 59 -6.06 3.44 3.57
N ALA A 60 -6.50 2.42 4.29
CA ALA A 60 -6.61 1.04 3.87
C ALA A 60 -8.06 0.61 3.93
N PHE A 61 -8.47 -0.19 2.95
CA PHE A 61 -9.83 -0.64 2.77
C PHE A 61 -9.87 -2.08 2.25
N VAL A 62 -11.06 -2.65 2.30
CA VAL A 62 -11.42 -3.87 1.58
C VAL A 62 -12.53 -3.50 0.60
N SER A 63 -12.48 -4.04 -0.61
CA SER A 63 -13.41 -3.66 -1.68
C SER A 63 -14.82 -4.24 -1.48
N ASP A 64 -14.96 -5.26 -0.62
CA ASP A 64 -16.25 -5.87 -0.32
C ASP A 64 -17.05 -5.04 0.71
N PRO A 65 -18.27 -4.56 0.38
CA PRO A 65 -19.06 -3.70 1.25
C PRO A 65 -19.62 -4.40 2.51
N GLN A 66 -19.62 -5.74 2.56
CA GLN A 66 -20.04 -6.53 3.71
C GLN A 66 -18.89 -6.87 4.65
N VAL A 67 -17.66 -6.50 4.29
CA VAL A 67 -16.45 -6.68 5.11
C VAL A 67 -15.93 -5.31 5.55
N ARG A 68 -15.54 -5.20 6.81
CA ARG A 68 -14.96 -3.97 7.38
C ARG A 68 -13.64 -4.26 8.08
N LEU A 69 -12.78 -3.25 8.16
CA LEU A 69 -11.60 -3.28 9.03
C LEU A 69 -12.03 -3.08 10.49
N GLU A 70 -11.49 -3.89 11.41
CA GLU A 70 -11.76 -3.77 12.85
C GLU A 70 -10.84 -2.75 13.55
N SER A 71 -9.79 -2.30 12.87
CA SER A 71 -8.78 -1.36 13.38
C SER A 71 -8.79 -0.07 12.57
N SER A 72 -8.02 0.94 13.02
CA SER A 72 -7.85 2.17 12.26
C SER A 72 -7.43 1.84 10.82
N PRO A 73 -8.10 2.42 9.80
CA PRO A 73 -7.77 2.15 8.41
C PRO A 73 -6.45 2.81 8.00
N ILE A 74 -5.86 3.66 8.83
CA ILE A 74 -4.67 4.41 8.42
C ILE A 74 -3.41 3.58 8.65
N VAL A 75 -2.67 3.33 7.58
CA VAL A 75 -1.37 2.66 7.61
C VAL A 75 -0.26 3.60 7.16
N THR A 76 0.97 3.34 7.63
CA THR A 76 2.16 4.06 7.16
C THR A 76 2.82 3.23 6.07
N VAL A 77 2.85 3.76 4.85
CA VAL A 77 3.57 3.16 3.73
C VAL A 77 4.91 3.89 3.59
N LYS A 78 6.00 3.13 3.72
CA LYS A 78 7.36 3.59 3.46
C LYS A 78 7.86 2.99 2.15
N LEU A 79 8.18 3.86 1.22
CA LEU A 79 8.70 3.52 -0.10
C LEU A 79 10.16 3.92 -0.17
N THR A 80 11.03 2.99 -0.56
CA THR A 80 12.42 3.28 -0.89
C THR A 80 12.53 3.38 -2.40
N ILE A 81 12.99 4.54 -2.88
CA ILE A 81 13.13 4.83 -4.30
C ILE A 81 14.60 5.10 -4.60
N GLU A 82 15.10 4.49 -5.66
CA GLU A 82 16.48 4.62 -6.12
C GLU A 82 16.55 4.98 -7.59
N LYS A 83 17.63 5.66 -7.98
CA LYS A 83 17.94 5.94 -9.38
C LYS A 83 18.33 4.64 -10.08
N THR A 84 17.74 4.37 -11.24
CA THR A 84 17.91 3.13 -12.05
C THR A 84 19.34 2.95 -12.62
N GLY A 85 20.30 3.79 -12.24
CA GLY A 85 21.72 3.68 -12.61
C GLY A 85 22.68 3.33 -11.46
N ASN A 86 22.19 3.17 -10.22
CA ASN A 86 23.02 2.70 -9.09
C ASN A 86 23.07 1.16 -9.08
N THR A 87 23.65 0.57 -10.12
CA THR A 87 24.17 -0.81 -10.00
C THR A 87 25.67 -0.65 -9.79
N LYS A 88 26.11 -0.77 -8.53
CA LYS A 88 27.54 -0.84 -8.20
C LYS A 88 28.02 -2.27 -8.36
#